data_AF-A0A4D4J3M8-F1
#
_entry.id   AF-A0A4D4J3M8-F1
#
_cell.length_a   1.000
_cell.length_b   1.000
_cell.length_c   1.000
_cell.angle_alpha   90.00
_cell.angle_beta   90.00
_cell.angle_gamma   90.00
#
_symmetry.space_group_name_H-M   'P 1'
#
loop_
_entity.id
_entity.type
_entity.pdbx_description
1 polymer ?
#
loop_
_entity_poly.entity_id
_entity_poly.type
_entity_poly.pdbx_seq_one_letter_code
_entity_poly.pdbx_strand_id
1 'polypeptide(L)'
;MTARHDIDEHTRKERTAMQRYALSFVVKPGSEAEVAGILSNYGRPAPTVDRYTRLVRTSVFMRGTRVVRVMDIEGDMRAALRHLAAQPAVREVEAAINPHLVERRDLDDPATAAAFFARATLHRVGDDGPPPDGAQRHAVLVPVLAGRGGAVAHALAGVDRGTPAGARGTVFARGDVVVWLLDAPAPLDHALADLASTAAAGPAPGALAGALALDADLRGPDGWRELFRAGAMRLLTDRRAAAPRSHPQPEGSATS
;
A
#
# COMPACT_ATOMS: atom_id res chain seq x y z
N MET A 1 -20.40 32.33 17.48
CA MET A 1 -19.07 32.52 16.86
C MET A 1 -18.29 31.19 16.85
N THR A 2 -18.98 30.07 16.59
CA THR A 2 -18.50 28.70 16.84
C THR A 2 -18.44 27.86 15.56
N ALA A 3 -19.32 28.14 14.59
CA ALA A 3 -19.38 27.39 13.32
C ALA A 3 -18.18 27.60 12.37
N ARG A 4 -17.40 28.68 12.51
CA ARG A 4 -16.20 28.90 11.69
C ARG A 4 -14.96 28.14 12.21
N HIS A 5 -14.93 27.79 13.50
CA HIS A 5 -13.80 27.07 14.10
C HIS A 5 -13.89 25.56 13.77
N ASP A 6 -15.10 25.01 13.78
CA ASP A 6 -15.34 23.59 13.48
C ASP A 6 -15.07 23.23 12.01
N ILE A 7 -15.39 24.14 11.08
CA ILE A 7 -15.10 23.95 9.64
C ILE A 7 -13.59 24.01 9.36
N ASP A 8 -12.87 24.95 9.98
CA ASP A 8 -11.41 25.06 9.82
C ASP A 8 -10.67 23.86 10.42
N GLU A 9 -11.16 23.29 11.53
CA GLU A 9 -10.54 22.11 12.14
C GLU A 9 -10.82 20.82 11.38
N HIS A 10 -12.03 20.63 10.83
CA HIS A 10 -12.35 19.48 9.98
C HIS A 10 -11.58 19.54 8.65
N THR A 11 -11.51 20.72 8.03
CA THR A 11 -10.74 20.95 6.80
C THR A 11 -9.23 20.81 7.06
N ARG A 12 -8.74 21.14 8.26
CA ARG A 12 -7.35 20.92 8.67
C ARG A 12 -7.04 19.44 8.93
N LYS A 13 -7.95 18.69 9.56
CA LYS A 13 -7.79 17.25 9.84
C LYS A 13 -7.80 16.40 8.57
N GLU A 14 -8.66 16.74 7.60
CA GLU A 14 -8.68 16.09 6.28
C GLU A 14 -7.42 16.41 5.46
N ARG A 15 -6.81 17.60 5.66
CA ARG A 15 -5.56 18.00 5.00
C ARG A 15 -4.29 17.39 5.60
N THR A 16 -4.35 16.80 6.80
CA THR A 16 -3.23 16.08 7.44
C THR A 16 -3.42 14.56 7.53
N ALA A 17 -4.57 14.02 7.12
CA ALA A 17 -4.79 12.57 7.13
C ALA A 17 -3.97 11.88 6.03
N MET A 18 -3.10 10.95 6.44
CA MET A 18 -2.34 10.10 5.53
C MET A 18 -3.29 9.27 4.66
N GLN A 19 -3.07 9.30 3.35
CA GLN A 19 -3.77 8.49 2.36
C GLN A 19 -2.84 7.45 1.76
N ARG A 20 -3.36 6.23 1.60
CA ARG A 20 -2.63 5.11 1.00
C ARG A 20 -3.07 4.84 -0.43
N TYR A 21 -2.07 4.67 -1.31
CA TYR A 21 -2.26 4.45 -2.75
C TYR A 21 -1.44 3.26 -3.21
N ALA A 22 -1.95 2.53 -4.20
CA ALA A 22 -1.26 1.39 -4.78
C ALA A 22 -1.28 1.45 -6.31
N LEU A 23 -0.13 1.15 -6.91
CA LEU A 23 0.06 0.98 -8.34
C LEU A 23 0.52 -0.45 -8.61
N SER A 24 -0.05 -1.11 -9.61
CA SER A 24 0.41 -2.41 -10.10
C SER A 24 0.82 -2.34 -11.56
N PHE A 25 1.92 -3.01 -11.89
CA PHE A 25 2.37 -3.19 -13.26
C PHE A 25 3.00 -4.57 -13.44
N VAL A 26 3.20 -4.97 -14.70
CA VAL A 26 3.71 -6.30 -15.06
C VAL A 26 5.02 -6.14 -15.83
N VAL A 27 5.99 -6.96 -15.48
CA VAL A 27 7.28 -7.07 -16.17
C VAL A 27 7.29 -8.28 -17.08
N LYS A 28 8.19 -8.29 -18.06
CA LYS A 28 8.38 -9.39 -18.99
C LYS A 28 8.81 -10.64 -18.22
N PRO A 29 8.28 -11.83 -18.56
CA PRO A 29 8.78 -13.09 -18.02
C PRO A 29 10.29 -13.21 -18.24
N GLY A 30 11.01 -13.69 -17.22
CA GLY A 30 12.47 -13.82 -17.23
C GLY A 30 13.24 -12.56 -16.79
N SER A 31 12.58 -11.40 -16.64
CA SER A 31 13.21 -10.17 -16.16
C SER A 31 13.11 -9.98 -14.63
N GLU A 32 12.55 -10.94 -13.90
CA GLU A 32 12.15 -10.76 -12.50
C GLU A 32 13.33 -10.44 -11.57
N ALA A 33 14.45 -11.15 -11.73
CA ALA A 33 15.62 -10.98 -10.89
C ALA A 33 16.28 -9.60 -11.11
N GLU A 34 16.40 -9.18 -12.36
CA GLU A 34 16.99 -7.89 -12.73
C GLU A 34 16.12 -6.72 -12.24
N VAL A 35 14.82 -6.79 -12.51
CA VAL A 35 13.84 -5.80 -12.02
C VAL A 35 13.88 -5.71 -10.50
N ALA A 36 13.99 -6.84 -9.80
CA ALA A 36 14.10 -6.84 -8.36
C ALA A 36 15.37 -6.13 -7.87
N GLY A 37 16.52 -6.36 -8.52
CA GLY A 37 17.77 -5.65 -8.21
C GLY A 37 17.62 -4.13 -8.37
N ILE A 38 17.04 -3.68 -9.49
CA ILE A 38 16.77 -2.27 -9.77
C ILE A 38 15.87 -1.67 -8.66
N LEU A 39 14.76 -2.34 -8.36
CA LEU A 39 13.75 -1.85 -7.42
C LEU A 39 14.15 -1.98 -5.95
N SER A 40 15.18 -2.75 -5.61
CA SER A 40 15.73 -2.86 -4.25
C SER A 40 16.80 -1.81 -3.95
N ASN A 41 17.57 -1.37 -4.96
CA ASN A 41 18.82 -0.65 -4.72
C ASN A 41 18.80 0.84 -5.10
N TYR A 42 17.64 1.38 -5.47
CA TYR A 42 17.60 2.74 -5.97
C TYR A 42 17.74 3.84 -4.91
N GLY A 43 18.19 5.02 -5.35
CA GLY A 43 18.34 6.20 -4.50
C GLY A 43 17.04 6.60 -3.82
N ARG A 44 17.11 7.05 -2.57
CA ARG A 44 15.93 7.44 -1.79
C ARG A 44 15.41 8.80 -2.27
N PRO A 45 14.14 8.88 -2.73
CA PRO A 45 13.54 10.16 -3.06
C PRO A 45 13.39 11.05 -1.82
N ALA A 46 13.54 12.38 -1.99
CA ALA A 46 13.27 13.37 -0.96
C ALA A 46 11.81 13.25 -0.49
N PRO A 47 11.56 12.98 0.80
CA PRO A 47 10.21 12.68 1.30
C PRO A 47 9.34 13.93 1.47
N THR A 48 9.95 15.09 1.67
CA THR A 48 9.22 16.37 1.79
C THR A 48 9.00 16.94 0.40
N VAL A 49 7.73 17.16 0.05
CA VAL A 49 7.32 17.75 -1.22
C VAL A 49 7.18 19.26 -1.06
N ASP A 50 6.42 19.68 -0.04
CA ASP A 50 6.20 21.07 0.33
C ASP A 50 5.89 21.15 1.85
N ARG A 51 5.37 22.28 2.33
CA ARG A 51 5.04 22.50 3.75
C ARG A 51 3.97 21.54 4.29
N TYR A 52 3.07 21.06 3.44
CA TYR A 52 1.88 20.29 3.81
C TYR A 52 1.86 18.89 3.20
N THR A 53 2.69 18.63 2.20
CA THR A 53 2.70 17.38 1.44
C THR A 53 3.97 16.58 1.73
N ARG A 54 3.79 15.30 2.08
CA ARG A 54 4.88 14.41 2.42
C ARG A 54 4.63 12.97 1.98
N LEU A 55 5.67 12.36 1.42
CA LEU A 55 5.74 10.92 1.21
C LEU A 55 6.19 10.24 2.51
N VAL A 56 5.24 9.66 3.23
CA VAL A 56 5.44 9.03 4.55
C VAL A 56 6.13 7.69 4.41
N ARG A 57 5.65 6.84 3.48
CA ARG A 57 6.21 5.51 3.27
C ARG A 57 6.06 5.08 1.82
N THR A 58 7.07 4.40 1.30
CA THR A 58 7.02 3.77 -0.03
C THR A 58 7.49 2.34 0.09
N SER A 59 6.63 1.42 -0.30
CA SER A 59 6.90 -0.01 -0.25
C SER A 59 6.72 -0.60 -1.66
N VAL A 60 7.63 -1.45 -2.09
CA VAL A 60 7.56 -2.13 -3.40
C VAL A 60 7.60 -3.63 -3.17
N PHE A 61 6.63 -4.32 -3.75
CA PHE A 61 6.44 -5.76 -3.62
C PHE A 61 6.46 -6.43 -4.98
N MET A 62 6.91 -7.67 -5.03
CA MET A 62 6.95 -8.46 -6.27
C MET A 62 6.54 -9.90 -6.04
N ARG A 63 5.72 -10.44 -6.94
CA ARG A 63 5.39 -11.88 -7.04
C ARG A 63 5.31 -12.28 -8.50
N GLY A 64 6.20 -13.17 -8.93
CA GLY A 64 6.40 -13.47 -10.35
C GLY A 64 6.64 -12.19 -11.14
N THR A 65 5.96 -12.02 -12.26
CA THR A 65 6.05 -10.83 -13.12
C THR A 65 5.29 -9.61 -12.59
N ARG A 66 4.51 -9.73 -11.50
CA ARG A 66 3.70 -8.61 -10.99
C ARG A 66 4.45 -7.83 -9.92
N VAL A 67 4.50 -6.51 -10.12
CA VAL A 67 5.01 -5.56 -9.15
C VAL A 67 3.86 -4.73 -8.60
N VAL A 68 3.91 -4.43 -7.30
CA VAL A 68 2.98 -3.52 -6.61
C VAL A 68 3.79 -2.50 -5.84
N ARG A 69 3.56 -1.21 -6.11
CA ARG A 69 4.14 -0.07 -5.38
C ARG A 69 3.04 0.56 -4.52
N VAL A 70 3.25 0.60 -3.22
CA VAL A 70 2.36 1.25 -2.25
C VAL A 70 3.02 2.53 -1.74
N MET A 71 2.25 3.62 -1.71
CA MET A 71 2.68 4.93 -1.24
C MET A 71 1.71 5.45 -0.18
N ASP A 72 2.23 5.79 0.98
CA ASP A 72 1.53 6.52 2.03
C ASP A 72 1.91 8.00 1.90
N ILE A 73 0.91 8.86 1.70
CA ILE A 73 1.08 10.30 1.41
C ILE A 73 0.21 11.11 2.37
N GLU A 74 0.82 12.06 3.05
CA GLU A 74 0.12 13.15 3.73
C GLU A 74 0.01 14.35 2.77
N GLY A 75 -1.16 15.00 2.74
CA GLY A 75 -1.39 16.18 1.90
C GLY A 75 -1.81 15.87 0.46
N ASP A 76 -1.34 16.66 -0.50
CA ASP A 76 -1.81 16.62 -1.90
C ASP A 76 -1.10 15.52 -2.71
N MET A 77 -1.85 14.51 -3.15
CA MET A 77 -1.24 13.43 -3.95
C MET A 77 -0.74 13.90 -5.32
N ARG A 78 -1.41 14.84 -5.99
CA ARG A 78 -0.94 15.29 -7.31
C ARG A 78 0.40 16.01 -7.18
N ALA A 79 0.59 16.80 -6.13
CA ALA A 79 1.86 17.42 -5.78
C ALA A 79 2.91 16.35 -5.48
N ALA A 80 2.59 15.34 -4.66
CA ALA A 80 3.51 14.25 -4.34
C ALA A 80 3.95 13.45 -5.57
N LEU A 81 3.03 13.13 -6.48
CA LEU A 81 3.35 12.41 -7.72
C LEU A 81 4.21 13.24 -8.68
N ARG A 82 3.91 14.54 -8.85
CA ARG A 82 4.74 15.45 -9.65
C ARG A 82 6.16 15.55 -9.07
N HIS A 83 6.25 15.69 -7.75
CA HIS A 83 7.53 15.74 -7.04
C HIS A 83 8.34 14.47 -7.25
N LEU A 84 7.73 13.30 -7.09
CA LEU A 84 8.38 12.01 -7.34
C LEU A 84 8.89 11.88 -8.78
N ALA A 85 8.08 12.26 -9.77
CA ALA A 85 8.46 12.18 -11.19
C ALA A 85 9.66 13.08 -11.55
N ALA A 86 9.83 14.21 -10.84
CA ALA A 86 10.94 15.13 -11.06
C ALA A 86 12.27 14.66 -10.43
N GLN A 87 12.27 13.64 -9.57
CA GLN A 87 13.47 13.25 -8.83
C GLN A 87 14.45 12.43 -9.69
N PRO A 88 15.76 12.76 -9.72
CA PRO A 88 16.75 12.01 -10.49
C PRO A 88 16.75 10.51 -10.19
N ALA A 89 16.74 10.14 -8.90
CA ALA A 89 16.72 8.74 -8.48
C ALA A 89 15.47 7.97 -8.96
N VAL A 90 14.34 8.65 -9.14
CA VAL A 90 13.12 8.04 -9.71
C VAL A 90 13.28 7.89 -11.22
N ARG A 91 13.76 8.92 -11.90
CA ARG A 91 14.00 8.88 -13.35
C ARG A 91 14.98 7.78 -13.76
N GLU A 92 16.08 7.62 -13.03
CA GLU A 92 17.07 6.57 -13.25
C GLU A 92 16.45 5.17 -13.15
N VAL A 93 15.63 4.93 -12.12
CA VAL A 93 14.92 3.66 -11.94
C VAL A 93 13.91 3.40 -13.05
N GLU A 94 13.16 4.42 -13.42
CA GLU A 94 12.12 4.30 -14.44
C GLU A 94 12.76 4.05 -15.83
N ALA A 95 13.90 4.69 -16.12
CA ALA A 95 14.71 4.38 -17.29
C ALA A 95 15.26 2.95 -17.27
N ALA A 96 15.78 2.49 -16.13
CA ALA A 96 16.33 1.15 -15.98
C ALA A 96 15.27 0.05 -16.08
N ILE A 97 14.06 0.26 -15.53
CA ILE A 97 12.99 -0.75 -15.54
C ILE A 97 12.25 -0.83 -16.88
N ASN A 98 12.21 0.27 -17.65
CA ASN A 98 11.43 0.40 -18.88
C ASN A 98 11.66 -0.72 -19.92
N PRO A 99 12.89 -1.16 -20.19
CA PRO A 99 13.15 -2.29 -21.08
C PRO A 99 12.48 -3.61 -20.64
N HIS A 100 12.22 -3.76 -19.35
CA HIS A 100 11.65 -4.97 -18.74
C HIS A 100 10.14 -4.91 -18.58
N LEU A 101 9.48 -3.78 -18.85
CA LEU A 101 8.03 -3.68 -18.73
C LEU A 101 7.33 -4.36 -19.91
N VAL A 102 6.20 -5.03 -19.65
CA VAL A 102 5.31 -5.51 -20.74
C VAL A 102 4.74 -4.32 -21.49
N GLU A 103 4.28 -3.30 -20.76
CA GLU A 103 3.87 -2.02 -21.31
C GLU A 103 4.92 -0.96 -20.94
N ARG A 104 5.65 -0.46 -21.94
CA ARG A 104 6.56 0.67 -21.75
C ARG A 104 5.78 1.90 -21.32
N ARG A 105 6.37 2.70 -20.44
CA ARG A 105 5.81 4.00 -20.03
C ARG A 105 6.86 5.09 -20.14
N ASP A 106 6.44 6.23 -20.65
CA ASP A 106 7.18 7.47 -20.53
C ASP A 106 6.52 8.30 -19.42
N LEU A 107 7.28 8.58 -18.36
CA LEU A 107 6.80 9.40 -17.24
C LEU A 107 7.17 10.89 -17.40
N ASP A 108 7.99 11.23 -18.40
CA ASP A 108 8.29 12.62 -18.76
C ASP A 108 7.25 13.19 -19.73
N ASP A 109 6.54 12.34 -20.49
CA ASP A 109 5.32 12.73 -21.23
C ASP A 109 4.08 12.71 -20.32
N PRO A 110 3.42 13.87 -20.07
CA PRO A 110 2.22 13.93 -19.22
C PRO A 110 1.07 13.04 -19.69
N ALA A 111 0.88 12.86 -20.99
CA ALA A 111 -0.22 12.05 -21.52
C ALA A 111 0.01 10.56 -21.26
N THR A 112 1.22 10.06 -21.58
CA THR A 112 1.63 8.69 -21.30
C THR A 112 1.66 8.40 -19.79
N ALA A 113 2.15 9.34 -18.98
CA ALA A 113 2.13 9.23 -17.53
C ALA A 113 0.70 9.09 -16.99
N ALA A 114 -0.21 9.97 -17.41
CA ALA A 114 -1.61 9.92 -17.00
C ALA A 114 -2.29 8.60 -17.39
N ALA A 115 -2.05 8.13 -18.62
CA ALA A 115 -2.58 6.86 -19.10
C ALA A 115 -2.02 5.69 -18.28
N PHE A 116 -0.73 5.70 -17.94
CA PHE A 116 -0.12 4.71 -17.06
C PHE A 116 -0.78 4.73 -15.67
N PHE A 117 -0.89 5.87 -15.01
CA PHE A 117 -1.53 5.96 -13.68
C PHE A 117 -2.97 5.47 -13.73
N ALA A 118 -3.73 5.85 -14.76
CA ALA A 118 -5.11 5.40 -14.95
C ALA A 118 -5.22 3.88 -15.14
N ARG A 119 -4.19 3.20 -15.67
CA ARG A 119 -4.14 1.73 -15.83
C ARG A 119 -3.53 0.98 -14.64
N ALA A 120 -2.56 1.58 -13.98
CA ALA A 120 -1.80 0.94 -12.91
C ALA A 120 -2.46 1.10 -11.54
N THR A 121 -3.28 2.13 -11.35
CA THR A 121 -3.92 2.37 -10.04
C THR A 121 -4.83 1.21 -9.66
N LEU A 122 -4.61 0.71 -8.44
CA LEU A 122 -5.53 -0.18 -7.74
C LEU A 122 -6.39 0.66 -6.80
N HIS A 123 -7.70 0.46 -6.85
CA HIS A 123 -8.65 1.19 -5.99
C HIS A 123 -8.64 0.62 -4.59
N ARG A 124 -8.65 1.49 -3.58
CA ARG A 124 -8.77 1.08 -2.17
C ARG A 124 -10.22 0.70 -1.90
N VAL A 125 -10.44 -0.55 -1.48
CA VAL A 125 -11.78 -1.12 -1.20
C VAL A 125 -12.08 -1.10 0.30
N GLY A 126 -11.07 -1.30 1.14
CA GLY A 126 -11.17 -1.21 2.60
C GLY A 126 -9.84 -0.81 3.21
N ASP A 127 -9.89 -0.12 4.35
CA ASP A 127 -8.71 0.40 5.05
C ASP A 127 -8.99 0.52 6.55
N ASP A 128 -8.20 -0.18 7.37
CA ASP A 128 -8.33 -0.16 8.84
C ASP A 128 -7.64 1.07 9.47
N GLY A 129 -7.14 1.99 8.64
CA GLY A 129 -6.51 3.23 9.06
C GLY A 129 -4.98 3.13 9.14
N PRO A 130 -4.32 4.08 9.83
CA PRO A 130 -2.86 4.16 9.86
C PRO A 130 -2.25 2.92 10.50
N PRO A 131 -1.05 2.51 10.03
CA PRO A 131 -0.36 1.34 10.57
C PRO A 131 0.07 1.60 12.02
N PRO A 132 0.15 0.55 12.87
CA PRO A 132 0.75 0.67 14.19
C PRO A 132 2.23 1.07 14.09
N ASP A 133 2.73 1.73 15.13
CA ASP A 133 4.16 2.04 15.23
C ASP A 133 5.00 0.76 15.20
N GLY A 134 6.10 0.80 14.44
CA GLY A 134 6.99 -0.36 14.27
C GLY A 134 6.43 -1.50 13.40
N ALA A 135 5.20 -1.41 12.89
CA ALA A 135 4.56 -2.52 12.17
C ALA A 135 5.31 -2.91 10.88
N GLN A 136 5.61 -4.20 10.71
CA GLN A 136 6.15 -4.74 9.47
C GLN A 136 5.05 -4.83 8.41
N ARG A 137 5.40 -4.53 7.15
CA ARG A 137 4.43 -4.54 6.05
C ARG A 137 4.61 -5.76 5.16
N HIS A 138 3.50 -6.42 4.94
CA HIS A 138 3.38 -7.59 4.09
C HIS A 138 2.32 -7.33 3.03
N ALA A 139 2.49 -7.94 1.86
CA ALA A 139 1.50 -7.87 0.78
C ALA A 139 1.22 -9.28 0.26
N VAL A 140 -0.05 -9.55 0.00
CA VAL A 140 -0.54 -10.78 -0.63
C VAL A 140 -1.22 -10.40 -1.94
N LEU A 141 -0.73 -10.92 -3.05
CA LEU A 141 -1.47 -10.97 -4.31
C LEU A 141 -2.44 -12.15 -4.21
N VAL A 142 -3.71 -11.84 -4.00
CA VAL A 142 -4.73 -12.84 -3.73
C VAL A 142 -5.00 -13.64 -5.01
N PRO A 143 -4.96 -14.99 -4.99
CA PRO A 143 -5.26 -15.81 -6.15
C PRO A 143 -6.78 -15.80 -6.39
N VAL A 144 -7.26 -14.95 -7.28
CA VAL A 144 -8.69 -14.78 -7.57
C VAL A 144 -9.08 -15.52 -8.86
N LEU A 145 -10.24 -16.19 -8.85
CA LEU A 145 -10.84 -16.70 -10.08
C LEU A 145 -11.29 -15.55 -10.98
N ALA A 146 -11.26 -15.78 -12.30
CA ALA A 146 -11.66 -14.75 -13.26
C ALA A 146 -13.07 -14.20 -13.00
N GLY A 147 -13.21 -12.88 -13.04
CA GLY A 147 -14.45 -12.15 -12.78
C GLY A 147 -14.86 -12.06 -11.31
N ARG A 148 -14.05 -12.56 -10.36
CA ARG A 148 -14.39 -12.59 -8.93
C ARG A 148 -13.65 -11.53 -8.10
N GLY A 149 -12.76 -10.74 -8.70
CA GLY A 149 -11.94 -9.76 -7.99
C GLY A 149 -12.71 -8.79 -7.10
N GLY A 150 -13.82 -8.23 -7.60
CA GLY A 150 -14.65 -7.32 -6.83
C GLY A 150 -15.24 -7.97 -5.56
N ALA A 151 -15.78 -9.18 -5.69
CA ALA A 151 -16.36 -9.92 -4.57
C ALA A 151 -15.30 -10.29 -3.52
N VAL A 152 -14.14 -10.80 -3.98
CA VAL A 152 -13.01 -11.13 -3.10
C VAL A 152 -12.52 -9.89 -2.35
N ALA A 153 -12.38 -8.76 -3.04
CA ALA A 153 -11.91 -7.53 -2.41
C ALA A 153 -12.86 -7.02 -1.32
N HIS A 154 -14.17 -7.05 -1.56
CA HIS A 154 -15.16 -6.67 -0.54
C HIS A 154 -15.20 -7.65 0.64
N ALA A 155 -15.12 -8.96 0.37
CA ALA A 155 -15.06 -9.97 1.43
C ALA A 155 -13.82 -9.75 2.32
N LEU A 156 -12.66 -9.50 1.73
CA LEU A 156 -11.43 -9.18 2.48
C LEU A 156 -11.53 -7.85 3.24
N ALA A 157 -12.16 -6.82 2.66
CA ALA A 157 -12.35 -5.55 3.33
C ALA A 157 -13.20 -5.69 4.61
N GLY A 158 -14.16 -6.62 4.61
CA GLY A 158 -15.00 -6.94 5.77
C GLY A 158 -14.42 -7.94 6.78
N VAL A 159 -13.20 -8.46 6.57
CA VAL A 159 -12.54 -9.33 7.56
C VAL A 159 -12.22 -8.50 8.80
N ASP A 160 -12.81 -8.87 9.93
CA ASP A 160 -12.44 -8.32 11.23
C ASP A 160 -11.02 -8.76 11.60
N ARG A 161 -10.18 -7.81 12.00
CA ARG A 161 -8.77 -8.04 12.38
C ARG A 161 -8.52 -7.83 13.86
N GLY A 162 -9.59 -7.69 14.65
CA GLY A 162 -9.57 -7.62 16.10
C GLY A 162 -9.05 -6.30 16.68
N THR A 163 -9.49 -6.01 17.91
CA THR A 163 -8.96 -4.93 18.76
C THR A 163 -8.52 -5.50 20.11
N PRO A 164 -7.45 -5.00 20.77
CA PRO A 164 -6.49 -3.99 20.33
C PRO A 164 -5.03 -4.51 20.34
N ALA A 165 -4.45 -4.76 19.16
CA ALA A 165 -3.01 -4.65 18.79
C ALA A 165 -2.64 -5.38 17.46
N GLY A 166 -3.45 -6.31 16.94
CA GLY A 166 -2.97 -7.40 16.05
C GLY A 166 -2.43 -7.05 14.65
N ALA A 167 -3.14 -6.30 13.82
CA ALA A 167 -2.68 -5.87 12.48
C ALA A 167 -3.62 -4.80 11.90
N ARG A 168 -3.16 -4.08 10.87
CA ARG A 168 -4.00 -3.20 10.05
C ARG A 168 -3.98 -3.66 8.60
N GLY A 169 -5.16 -3.80 8.02
CA GLY A 169 -5.34 -4.22 6.64
C GLY A 169 -5.74 -3.08 5.73
N THR A 170 -5.22 -3.09 4.51
CA THR A 170 -5.78 -2.32 3.40
C THR A 170 -5.94 -3.23 2.20
N VAL A 171 -7.12 -3.20 1.57
CA VAL A 171 -7.42 -4.00 0.38
C VAL A 171 -7.44 -3.08 -0.83
N PHE A 172 -6.63 -3.43 -1.83
CA PHE A 172 -6.58 -2.76 -3.12
C PHE A 172 -7.07 -3.69 -4.22
N ALA A 173 -7.88 -3.19 -5.15
CA ALA A 173 -8.40 -3.99 -6.24
C ALA A 173 -8.54 -3.24 -7.56
N ARG A 174 -8.38 -3.96 -8.67
CA ARG A 174 -8.78 -3.55 -10.01
C ARG A 174 -8.99 -4.79 -10.88
N GLY A 175 -10.22 -4.99 -11.37
CA GLY A 175 -10.57 -6.27 -12.01
C GLY A 175 -10.26 -7.43 -11.06
N ASP A 176 -9.56 -8.45 -11.54
CA ASP A 176 -9.14 -9.62 -10.73
C ASP A 176 -7.79 -9.45 -10.04
N VAL A 177 -7.16 -8.27 -10.13
CA VAL A 177 -5.95 -7.97 -9.36
C VAL A 177 -6.38 -7.48 -7.99
N VAL A 178 -6.32 -8.36 -6.98
CA VAL A 178 -6.60 -8.03 -5.58
C VAL A 178 -5.31 -8.15 -4.77
N VAL A 179 -4.95 -7.08 -4.08
CA VAL A 179 -3.79 -7.01 -3.20
C VAL A 179 -4.27 -6.71 -1.79
N TRP A 180 -3.93 -7.60 -0.86
CA TRP A 180 -4.16 -7.37 0.56
C TRP A 180 -2.85 -6.98 1.23
N LEU A 181 -2.80 -5.74 1.71
CA LEU A 181 -1.70 -5.21 2.48
C LEU A 181 -1.99 -5.40 3.97
N LEU A 182 -1.03 -5.94 4.71
CA LEU A 182 -1.08 -6.05 6.17
C LEU A 182 0.11 -5.32 6.79
N ASP A 183 -0.17 -4.45 7.76
CA ASP A 183 0.80 -3.86 8.66
C ASP A 183 0.67 -4.54 10.04
N ALA A 184 1.62 -5.40 10.41
CA ALA A 184 1.60 -6.21 11.62
C ALA A 184 2.72 -5.78 12.61
N PRO A 185 2.42 -5.47 13.89
CA PRO A 185 3.42 -5.15 14.91
C PRO A 185 4.15 -6.39 15.46
N ALA A 186 3.55 -7.57 15.35
CA ALA A 186 4.16 -8.86 15.67
C ALA A 186 4.67 -9.56 14.40
N PRO A 187 5.53 -10.59 14.52
CA PRO A 187 5.85 -11.45 13.39
C PRO A 187 4.59 -11.95 12.68
N LEU A 188 4.64 -12.02 11.35
CA LEU A 188 3.48 -12.31 10.50
C LEU A 188 2.71 -13.56 10.96
N ASP A 189 3.40 -14.64 11.36
CA ASP A 189 2.74 -15.88 11.79
C ASP A 189 1.80 -15.70 12.98
N HIS A 190 2.15 -14.84 13.93
CA HIS A 190 1.27 -14.50 15.05
C HIS A 190 0.06 -13.69 14.57
N ALA A 191 0.30 -12.67 13.73
CA ALA A 191 -0.79 -11.87 13.16
C ALA A 191 -1.76 -12.72 12.31
N LEU A 192 -1.26 -13.76 11.62
CA LEU A 192 -2.10 -14.69 10.85
C LEU A 192 -2.93 -15.61 11.74
N ALA A 193 -2.41 -16.05 12.89
CA ALA A 193 -3.17 -16.86 13.83
C ALA A 193 -4.33 -16.07 14.44
N ASP A 194 -4.08 -14.81 14.81
CA ASP A 194 -5.11 -13.90 15.33
C ASP A 194 -6.18 -13.61 14.27
N LEU A 195 -5.75 -13.25 13.06
CA LEU A 195 -6.61 -13.00 11.91
C LEU A 195 -7.51 -14.20 11.57
N ALA A 196 -6.95 -15.41 11.59
CA ALA A 196 -7.73 -16.61 11.31
C ALA A 196 -8.83 -16.84 12.35
N SER A 197 -8.52 -16.58 13.62
CA SER A 197 -9.46 -16.74 14.73
C SER A 197 -10.63 -15.76 14.60
N THR A 198 -10.36 -14.50 14.23
CA THR A 198 -11.42 -13.49 14.03
C THR A 198 -12.19 -13.72 12.74
N ALA A 199 -11.52 -14.06 11.64
CA ALA A 199 -12.16 -14.25 10.35
C ALA A 199 -13.06 -15.50 10.31
N ALA A 200 -12.69 -16.57 11.03
CA ALA A 200 -13.51 -17.80 11.14
C ALA A 200 -14.90 -17.55 11.76
N ALA A 201 -15.02 -16.55 12.63
CA ALA A 201 -16.29 -16.17 13.24
C ALA A 201 -17.17 -15.29 12.31
N GLY A 202 -16.60 -14.77 11.21
CA GLY A 202 -17.27 -13.86 10.29
C GLY A 202 -17.77 -14.53 9.00
N PRO A 203 -18.47 -13.78 8.13
CA PRO A 203 -18.98 -14.29 6.85
C PRO A 203 -17.90 -14.42 5.75
N ALA A 204 -16.72 -13.85 5.96
CA ALA A 204 -15.67 -13.75 4.95
C ALA A 204 -15.19 -15.11 4.39
N PRO A 205 -14.96 -16.17 5.20
CA PRO A 205 -14.53 -17.47 4.67
C PRO A 205 -15.49 -18.04 3.63
N GLY A 206 -16.81 -17.92 3.86
CA GLY A 206 -17.83 -18.38 2.91
C GLY A 206 -17.88 -17.55 1.64
N ALA A 207 -17.69 -16.23 1.73
CA ALA A 207 -17.66 -15.35 0.57
C ALA A 207 -16.40 -15.52 -0.30
N LEU A 208 -15.30 -15.94 0.32
CA LEU A 208 -14.04 -16.26 -0.36
C LEU A 208 -14.04 -17.67 -0.95
N ALA A 209 -14.76 -18.61 -0.32
CA ALA A 209 -14.93 -19.96 -0.83
C ALA A 209 -15.55 -19.95 -2.24
N GLY A 210 -14.89 -20.61 -3.20
CA GLY A 210 -15.34 -20.64 -4.60
C GLY A 210 -15.08 -19.36 -5.40
N ALA A 211 -14.45 -18.34 -4.82
CA ALA A 211 -14.00 -17.14 -5.51
C ALA A 211 -12.47 -17.10 -5.68
N LEU A 212 -11.74 -17.91 -4.91
CA LEU A 212 -10.29 -18.02 -4.98
C LEU A 212 -9.85 -19.12 -5.95
N ALA A 213 -8.75 -18.87 -6.67
CA ALA A 213 -8.02 -19.84 -7.46
C ALA A 213 -7.07 -20.64 -6.54
N LEU A 214 -7.59 -21.07 -5.39
CA LEU A 214 -6.88 -21.79 -4.35
C LEU A 214 -7.88 -22.70 -3.63
N ASP A 215 -7.52 -23.96 -3.46
CA ASP A 215 -8.30 -24.92 -2.68
C ASP A 215 -7.81 -24.91 -1.22
N ALA A 216 -8.35 -23.99 -0.42
CA ALA A 216 -7.97 -23.81 0.99
C ALA A 216 -9.20 -23.57 1.86
N ASP A 217 -9.30 -24.26 3.00
CA ASP A 217 -10.37 -24.05 3.97
C ASP A 217 -10.08 -22.85 4.88
N LEU A 218 -10.65 -21.70 4.52
CA LEU A 218 -10.50 -20.44 5.25
C LEU A 218 -11.31 -20.38 6.56
N ARG A 219 -11.96 -21.46 6.97
CA ARG A 219 -12.59 -21.54 8.31
C ARG A 219 -11.56 -21.81 9.41
N GLY A 220 -10.37 -22.30 9.06
CA GLY A 220 -9.29 -22.58 9.99
C GLY A 220 -8.02 -21.77 9.69
N PRO A 221 -7.09 -21.70 10.65
CA PRO A 221 -5.83 -20.95 10.49
C PRO A 221 -4.93 -21.48 9.37
N ASP A 222 -5.01 -22.77 9.05
CA ASP A 222 -4.18 -23.36 7.99
C ASP A 222 -4.58 -22.87 6.60
N GLY A 223 -5.87 -22.65 6.34
CA GLY A 223 -6.30 -22.07 5.07
C GLY A 223 -5.85 -20.62 4.89
N TRP A 224 -5.86 -19.82 5.95
CA TRP A 224 -5.31 -18.46 5.90
C TRP A 224 -3.80 -18.48 5.68
N ARG A 225 -3.06 -19.38 6.35
CA ARG A 225 -1.62 -19.56 6.07
C ARG A 225 -1.37 -19.98 4.62
N GLU A 226 -2.19 -20.88 4.08
CA GLU A 226 -2.12 -21.30 2.67
C GLU A 226 -2.34 -20.11 1.73
N LEU A 227 -3.38 -19.31 1.97
CA LEU A 227 -3.66 -18.10 1.19
C LEU A 227 -2.47 -17.12 1.22
N PHE A 228 -1.92 -16.87 2.40
CA PHE A 228 -0.76 -16.01 2.57
C PHE A 228 0.46 -16.56 1.85
N ARG A 229 0.77 -17.84 2.00
CA ARG A 229 1.92 -18.46 1.35
C ARG A 229 1.78 -18.48 -0.16
N ALA A 230 0.59 -18.83 -0.67
CA ALA A 230 0.31 -18.86 -2.09
C ALA A 230 0.41 -17.45 -2.72
N GLY A 231 -0.07 -16.42 -2.03
CA GLY A 231 -0.11 -15.05 -2.55
C GLY A 231 1.03 -14.13 -2.09
N ALA A 232 1.90 -14.57 -1.19
CA ALA A 232 2.94 -13.72 -0.58
C ALA A 232 3.79 -13.03 -1.65
N MET A 233 3.93 -11.71 -1.50
CA MET A 233 4.80 -10.91 -2.32
C MET A 233 6.09 -10.60 -1.57
N ARG A 234 7.24 -10.74 -2.25
CA ARG A 234 8.53 -10.35 -1.70
C ARG A 234 8.63 -8.84 -1.61
N LEU A 235 8.94 -8.33 -0.42
CA LEU A 235 9.26 -6.93 -0.20
C LEU A 235 10.63 -6.60 -0.80
N LEU A 236 10.66 -5.73 -1.81
CA LEU A 236 11.89 -5.29 -2.49
C LEU A 236 12.48 -4.05 -1.83
N THR A 237 11.61 -3.14 -1.40
CA THR A 237 11.95 -1.84 -0.86
C THR A 237 10.89 -1.47 0.17
N ASP A 238 11.29 -0.97 1.33
CA ASP A 238 10.42 -0.27 2.27
C ASP A 238 11.15 0.96 2.83
N ARG A 239 10.72 2.15 2.46
CA ARG A 239 11.32 3.40 2.93
C ARG A 239 10.31 4.21 3.72
N ARG A 240 10.70 4.63 4.93
CA ARG A 240 9.89 5.47 5.81
C ARG A 240 10.53 6.81 6.03
N ALA A 241 9.76 7.88 5.86
CA ALA A 241 10.16 9.22 6.26
C ALA A 241 10.35 9.25 7.79
N ALA A 242 11.42 9.90 8.26
CA ALA A 242 11.60 10.11 9.69
C ALA A 242 10.44 10.93 10.24
N ALA A 243 10.02 10.73 11.48
CA ALA A 243 9.03 11.62 12.10
C ALA A 243 9.50 13.09 11.96
N PRO A 244 8.60 14.05 11.72
CA PRO A 244 9.00 15.45 11.70
C PRO A 244 9.68 15.78 13.04
N ARG A 245 10.87 16.39 12.99
CA ARG A 245 11.50 16.90 14.22
C ARG A 245 10.57 17.97 14.76
N SER A 246 9.97 17.75 15.93
CA SER A 246 9.27 18.79 16.67
C SER A 246 10.23 19.96 16.84
N HIS A 247 9.90 21.12 16.26
CA HIS A 247 10.58 22.35 16.64
C HIS A 247 10.27 22.62 18.11
N PRO A 248 11.27 22.86 18.97
CA PRO A 248 10.98 23.37 20.30
C PRO A 248 10.19 24.67 20.14
N GLN A 249 9.04 24.78 20.82
CA GLN A 249 8.35 26.06 20.91
C GLN A 249 9.32 27.09 21.47
N PRO A 250 9.36 28.33 20.93
CA PRO A 250 10.15 29.38 21.56
C PRO A 250 9.60 29.58 22.96
N GLU A 251 10.45 29.32 23.97
CA GLU A 251 10.15 29.64 25.36
C GLU A 251 9.77 31.12 25.41
N GLY A 252 8.55 31.36 25.90
CA GLY A 252 8.03 32.70 26.10
C GLY A 252 9.01 33.48 26.97
N SER A 253 9.54 34.57 26.41
CA SER A 253 10.35 35.53 27.13
C SER A 253 9.54 36.05 28.32
N ALA A 254 9.89 35.57 29.50
CA ALA A 254 9.60 36.28 30.72
C ALA A 254 10.40 37.59 30.67
N THR A 255 9.70 38.70 30.50
CA THR A 255 10.22 40.02 30.85
C THR A 255 9.33 40.59 31.93
N SER A 256 10.04 40.93 33.01
CA SER A 256 9.61 41.59 34.24
C SER A 256 8.92 42.93 34.01
#